data_AF-A0A4Q2Y3T0-F1
#
_entry.id   AF-A0A4Q2Y3T0-F1
#
_cell.length_a   1.000
_cell.length_b   1.000
_cell.length_c   1.000
_cell.angle_alpha   90.00
_cell.angle_beta   90.00
_cell.angle_gamma   90.00
#
_symmetry.space_group_name_H-M   'P 1'
#
loop_
_entity.id
_entity.type
_entity.pdbx_description
1 polymer ?
#
loop_
_entity_poly.entity_id
_entity_poly.type
_entity_poly.pdbx_seq_one_letter_code
_entity_poly.pdbx_strand_id
1 'polypeptide(L)'
;MNFPMKYLIPLQAALMVSAHAAGPGNTNDFRGKRVLIIGIDGLLPSALKAAGTTHLRQLMDEGTTTFTGHSGGTPGTPTEQPTLSGPAWTTMMTATYADVHGVRGNTSSPYGTPGGYQVERAPHFAKRLKEIKPTASVGSIASWGWIEDYLVAAQPSAFDLHSKGEGKNYAEKDLDVSRKSVDCLLGGNPDVLFVHFDQVDGAGHASGFKVDNPTYLEAVRVVDTHVGALLAALKKRPRYALEDWLIIATTDHGGTSGGAHGGQSPEERTIFIILSGGGYPKGQVVESKPGLHVIPGITFRHLGMPVEPRWEWHSEPSDGTR
;
A
#
# COMPACT_ATOMS: atom_id res chain seq x y z
N MET A 1 -20.16 42.55 -47.49
CA MET A 1 -19.20 42.67 -46.39
C MET A 1 -19.46 41.55 -45.40
N ASN A 2 -18.40 40.80 -45.14
CA ASN A 2 -18.30 39.49 -44.48
C ASN A 2 -19.05 39.31 -43.15
N PHE A 3 -19.89 38.29 -43.11
CA PHE A 3 -19.97 37.27 -42.05
C PHE A 3 -20.32 35.96 -42.79
N PRO A 4 -19.75 34.77 -42.48
CA PRO A 4 -19.60 34.21 -41.13
C PRO A 4 -18.37 33.30 -40.91
N MET A 5 -18.07 32.94 -39.66
CA MET A 5 -17.70 31.55 -39.30
C MET A 5 -17.72 31.41 -37.77
N LYS A 6 -18.81 30.83 -37.25
CA LYS A 6 -18.81 30.23 -35.91
C LYS A 6 -18.15 28.86 -36.07
N TYR A 7 -16.96 28.69 -35.49
CA TYR A 7 -16.35 27.37 -35.36
C TYR A 7 -17.20 26.55 -34.38
N LEU A 8 -18.04 25.66 -34.94
CA LEU A 8 -18.56 24.50 -34.25
C LEU A 8 -17.37 23.56 -34.03
N ILE A 9 -16.86 23.49 -32.80
CA ILE A 9 -15.97 22.40 -32.39
C ILE A 9 -16.87 21.17 -32.24
N PRO A 10 -16.66 20.08 -33.00
CA PRO A 10 -17.37 18.84 -32.73
C PRO A 10 -16.85 18.27 -31.42
N LEU A 11 -17.76 18.17 -30.45
CA LEU A 11 -17.60 17.39 -29.22
C LEU A 11 -17.55 15.91 -29.60
N GLN A 12 -16.37 15.40 -29.95
CA GLN A 12 -16.12 13.97 -30.13
C GLN A 12 -14.76 13.61 -29.55
N ALA A 13 -14.76 13.27 -28.25
CA ALA A 13 -13.77 12.37 -27.68
C ALA A 13 -14.46 11.57 -26.57
N ALA A 14 -15.32 10.65 -26.99
CA ALA A 14 -15.77 9.54 -26.18
C ALA A 14 -15.49 8.25 -26.95
N LEU A 15 -14.95 7.27 -26.21
CA LEU A 15 -14.53 5.92 -26.59
C LEU A 15 -13.14 5.77 -27.28
N MET A 16 -12.17 5.37 -26.45
CA MET A 16 -11.56 4.06 -26.67
C MET A 16 -11.73 3.21 -25.41
N VAL A 17 -12.23 1.99 -25.61
CA VAL A 17 -12.50 0.95 -24.62
C VAL A 17 -11.49 -0.18 -24.82
N SER A 18 -10.93 -0.63 -23.70
CA SER A 18 -10.38 -1.97 -23.40
C SER A 18 -9.17 -2.49 -24.17
N ALA A 19 -8.09 -2.78 -23.41
CA ALA A 19 -7.62 -4.12 -23.06
C ALA A 19 -6.45 -3.93 -22.05
N HIS A 20 -6.18 -4.69 -20.97
CA HIS A 20 -6.42 -6.08 -20.60
C HIS A 20 -6.39 -6.20 -19.07
N ALA A 21 -7.39 -6.88 -18.49
CA ALA A 21 -7.24 -7.83 -17.39
C ALA A 21 -8.61 -8.49 -17.24
N ALA A 22 -8.61 -9.79 -17.05
CA ALA A 22 -9.78 -10.62 -17.13
C ALA A 22 -10.96 -10.02 -16.30
N GLY A 23 -12.16 -10.02 -16.90
CA GLY A 23 -13.23 -9.04 -16.62
C GLY A 23 -13.70 -8.95 -15.15
N PRO A 24 -14.50 -7.93 -14.78
CA PRO A 24 -14.96 -7.71 -13.40
C PRO A 24 -15.64 -8.93 -12.77
N GLY A 25 -15.80 -9.00 -11.44
CA GLY A 25 -16.36 -10.20 -10.81
C GLY A 25 -15.43 -11.42 -10.92
N ASN A 26 -16.01 -12.61 -11.07
CA ASN A 26 -15.30 -13.90 -11.05
C ASN A 26 -14.56 -14.29 -12.34
N THR A 27 -14.64 -13.46 -13.37
CA THR A 27 -14.06 -13.71 -14.69
C THR A 27 -12.63 -13.24 -14.81
N ASN A 28 -12.00 -12.78 -13.72
CA ASN A 28 -10.58 -12.42 -13.72
C ASN A 28 -9.67 -13.68 -13.66
N ASP A 29 -8.36 -13.49 -13.84
CA ASP A 29 -7.37 -14.58 -13.82
C ASP A 29 -7.24 -15.26 -12.46
N PHE A 30 -7.88 -14.69 -11.45
CA PHE A 30 -7.83 -15.08 -10.04
C PHE A 30 -9.20 -15.55 -9.52
N ARG A 31 -10.15 -15.88 -10.41
CA ARG A 31 -11.50 -16.40 -10.07
C ARG A 31 -12.27 -15.50 -9.08
N GLY A 32 -12.23 -14.20 -9.32
CA GLY A 32 -12.85 -13.16 -8.52
C GLY A 32 -11.99 -12.57 -7.42
N LYS A 33 -10.84 -13.17 -7.12
CA LYS A 33 -9.97 -12.69 -6.04
C LYS A 33 -9.25 -11.43 -6.43
N ARG A 34 -9.21 -10.48 -5.49
CA ARG A 34 -8.63 -9.14 -5.65
C ARG A 34 -7.98 -8.70 -4.35
N VAL A 35 -7.00 -7.82 -4.43
CA VAL A 35 -6.32 -7.28 -3.26
C VAL A 35 -6.29 -5.76 -3.31
N LEU A 36 -6.72 -5.12 -2.23
CA LEU A 36 -6.50 -3.70 -1.97
C LEU A 36 -5.51 -3.57 -0.82
N ILE A 37 -4.37 -2.94 -1.04
CA ILE A 37 -3.38 -2.65 -0.02
C ILE A 37 -3.43 -1.16 0.28
N ILE A 38 -3.62 -0.80 1.54
CA ILE A 38 -3.70 0.57 2.04
C ILE A 38 -2.52 0.79 2.99
N GLY A 39 -1.55 1.58 2.55
CA GLY A 39 -0.45 2.08 3.37
C GLY A 39 -0.80 3.44 3.98
N ILE A 40 -0.64 3.59 5.28
CA ILE A 40 -0.80 4.86 5.98
C ILE A 40 0.51 5.17 6.70
N ASP A 41 1.33 6.02 6.09
CA ASP A 41 2.70 6.31 6.54
C ASP A 41 2.72 6.87 7.97
N GLY A 42 3.60 6.33 8.81
CA GLY A 42 3.81 6.79 10.18
C GLY A 42 2.65 6.58 11.17
N LEU A 43 1.60 5.82 10.84
CA LEU A 43 0.44 5.64 11.70
C LEU A 43 0.69 4.66 12.87
N LEU A 44 0.91 5.20 14.06
CA LEU A 44 0.99 4.43 15.31
C LEU A 44 -0.23 3.52 15.53
N PRO A 45 -0.04 2.23 15.89
CA PRO A 45 -1.13 1.32 16.26
C PRO A 45 -2.05 1.86 17.37
N SER A 46 -1.48 2.54 18.36
CA SER A 46 -2.24 3.15 19.47
C SER A 46 -3.13 4.31 19.02
N ALA A 47 -2.82 4.95 17.88
CA ALA A 47 -3.58 6.09 17.38
C ALA A 47 -4.89 5.69 16.69
N LEU A 48 -5.01 4.45 16.20
CA LEU A 48 -6.26 3.91 15.62
C LEU A 48 -7.43 4.10 16.60
N LYS A 49 -7.26 3.65 17.84
CA LYS A 49 -8.30 3.81 18.87
C LYS A 49 -8.42 5.26 19.34
N ALA A 50 -7.31 5.96 19.55
CA ALA A 50 -7.30 7.31 20.11
C ALA A 50 -7.94 8.36 19.17
N ALA A 51 -7.74 8.22 17.86
CA ALA A 51 -8.35 9.10 16.86
C ALA A 51 -9.86 8.84 16.69
N GLY A 52 -10.38 7.70 17.16
CA GLY A 52 -11.77 7.31 16.93
C GLY A 52 -12.05 6.92 15.48
N THR A 53 -11.08 6.28 14.82
CA THR A 53 -11.23 5.81 13.43
C THR A 53 -12.45 4.90 13.29
N THR A 54 -13.30 5.18 12.32
CA THR A 54 -14.52 4.39 12.04
C THR A 54 -14.27 3.36 10.96
N HIS A 55 -13.58 3.73 9.89
CA HIS A 55 -13.42 2.86 8.72
C HIS A 55 -12.31 1.82 8.92
N LEU A 56 -11.19 2.21 9.53
CA LEU A 56 -10.16 1.27 9.95
C LEU A 56 -10.70 0.31 11.03
N ARG A 57 -11.60 0.78 11.90
CA ARG A 57 -12.31 -0.11 12.85
C ARG A 57 -13.22 -1.09 12.14
N GLN A 58 -13.97 -0.66 11.13
CA GLN A 58 -14.75 -1.58 10.31
C GLN A 58 -13.85 -2.68 9.73
N LEU A 59 -12.65 -2.36 9.24
CA LEU A 59 -11.72 -3.37 8.73
C LEU A 59 -11.25 -4.35 9.82
N MET A 60 -10.99 -3.87 11.03
CA MET A 60 -10.65 -4.72 12.18
C MET A 60 -11.81 -5.65 12.56
N ASP A 61 -13.04 -5.13 12.60
CA ASP A 61 -14.24 -5.91 12.94
C ASP A 61 -14.57 -6.94 11.86
N GLU A 62 -14.28 -6.65 10.60
CA GLU A 62 -14.49 -7.53 9.44
C GLU A 62 -13.31 -8.46 9.14
N GLY A 63 -12.24 -8.41 9.96
CA GLY A 63 -10.98 -9.07 9.66
C GLY A 63 -10.16 -9.54 10.86
N THR A 64 -8.92 -9.93 10.57
CA THR A 64 -7.90 -10.32 11.55
C THR A 64 -6.86 -9.22 11.67
N THR A 65 -6.46 -8.87 12.89
CA THR A 65 -5.55 -7.76 13.16
C THR A 65 -4.41 -8.20 14.08
N THR A 66 -3.19 -7.76 13.79
CA THR A 66 -2.09 -7.67 14.77
C THR A 66 -1.73 -6.20 14.98
N PHE A 67 -1.42 -5.85 16.23
CA PHE A 67 -0.88 -4.53 16.61
C PHE A 67 0.59 -4.61 17.00
N THR A 68 1.22 -5.78 16.84
CA THR A 68 2.56 -6.09 17.32
C THR A 68 3.49 -6.51 16.17
N GLY A 69 3.09 -6.23 14.92
CA GLY A 69 3.97 -6.34 13.76
C GLY A 69 5.18 -5.41 13.89
N HIS A 70 6.19 -5.62 13.04
CA HIS A 70 7.43 -4.86 13.13
C HIS A 70 7.94 -4.29 11.79
N SER A 71 8.52 -3.10 11.86
CA SER A 71 9.39 -2.52 10.83
C SER A 71 10.85 -2.60 11.26
N GLY A 72 11.77 -2.27 10.33
CA GLY A 72 13.21 -2.17 10.61
C GLY A 72 13.98 -3.50 10.69
N GLY A 73 13.35 -4.64 10.37
CA GLY A 73 13.97 -5.96 10.40
C GLY A 73 14.39 -6.41 11.81
N THR A 74 15.22 -7.45 11.93
CA THR A 74 15.64 -7.97 13.25
C THR A 74 16.94 -7.31 13.71
N PRO A 75 16.98 -6.63 14.89
CA PRO A 75 18.20 -5.98 15.38
C PRO A 75 19.38 -6.96 15.54
N GLY A 76 20.57 -6.51 15.17
CA GLY A 76 21.80 -7.28 15.20
C GLY A 76 21.94 -8.33 14.09
N THR A 77 21.00 -8.37 13.13
CA THR A 77 21.02 -9.32 12.00
C THR A 77 21.21 -8.59 10.67
N PRO A 78 21.52 -9.30 9.56
CA PRO A 78 21.58 -8.69 8.23
C PRO A 78 20.30 -7.95 7.82
N THR A 79 19.14 -8.39 8.32
CA THR A 79 17.85 -7.77 8.01
C THR A 79 17.62 -6.41 8.69
N GLU A 80 18.44 -6.03 9.68
CA GLU A 80 18.32 -4.73 10.35
C GLU A 80 18.45 -3.58 9.33
N GLN A 81 17.44 -2.71 9.33
CA GLN A 81 17.39 -1.53 8.49
C GLN A 81 16.70 -0.37 9.22
N PRO A 82 17.00 0.89 8.85
CA PRO A 82 16.32 2.05 9.43
C PRO A 82 14.79 1.95 9.28
N THR A 83 14.06 2.42 10.30
CA THR A 83 12.60 2.62 10.26
C THR A 83 12.25 3.89 9.48
N LEU A 84 12.76 3.98 8.25
CA LEU A 84 12.49 5.05 7.28
C LEU A 84 11.56 4.52 6.18
N SER A 85 10.77 5.41 5.59
CA SER A 85 9.74 5.02 4.62
C SER A 85 10.29 4.35 3.36
N GLY A 86 11.39 4.85 2.79
CA GLY A 86 12.03 4.24 1.61
C GLY A 86 12.37 2.76 1.82
N PRO A 87 13.18 2.41 2.84
CA PRO A 87 13.45 1.02 3.21
C PRO A 87 12.19 0.20 3.52
N ALA A 88 11.27 0.72 4.32
CA ALA A 88 10.10 -0.02 4.78
C ALA A 88 9.11 -0.33 3.65
N TRP A 89 8.77 0.65 2.79
CA TRP A 89 7.93 0.43 1.61
C TRP A 89 8.61 -0.50 0.60
N THR A 90 9.93 -0.37 0.40
CA THR A 90 10.68 -1.31 -0.45
C THR A 90 10.64 -2.74 0.12
N THR A 91 10.73 -2.90 1.44
CA THR A 91 10.60 -4.19 2.10
C THR A 91 9.22 -4.81 1.87
N MET A 92 8.15 -4.05 2.11
CA MET A 92 6.79 -4.49 1.86
C MET A 92 6.57 -4.88 0.40
N MET A 93 7.17 -4.15 -0.55
CA MET A 93 6.95 -4.36 -1.97
C MET A 93 7.82 -5.45 -2.62
N THR A 94 8.88 -5.89 -1.93
CA THR A 94 9.81 -6.90 -2.47
C THR A 94 9.81 -8.19 -1.67
N ALA A 95 9.17 -8.21 -0.50
CA ALA A 95 9.28 -9.28 0.50
C ALA A 95 10.74 -9.55 0.93
N THR A 96 11.62 -8.55 0.82
CA THR A 96 13.01 -8.63 1.23
C THR A 96 13.41 -7.45 2.13
N TYR A 97 14.55 -7.51 2.82
CA TYR A 97 15.08 -6.38 3.62
C TYR A 97 16.25 -5.69 2.88
N ALA A 98 16.79 -4.62 3.46
CA ALA A 98 17.78 -3.75 2.84
C ALA A 98 19.15 -4.41 2.55
N ASP A 99 19.42 -5.58 3.10
CA ASP A 99 20.54 -6.44 2.71
C ASP A 99 20.38 -7.05 1.30
N VAL A 100 19.13 -7.23 0.86
CA VAL A 100 18.81 -7.72 -0.49
C VAL A 100 18.41 -6.57 -1.41
N HIS A 101 17.41 -5.75 -1.06
CA HIS A 101 16.91 -4.68 -1.92
C HIS A 101 17.80 -3.43 -1.94
N GLY A 102 18.74 -3.27 -1.01
CA GLY A 102 19.75 -2.20 -1.03
C GLY A 102 19.30 -0.80 -0.62
N VAL A 103 17.99 -0.49 -0.67
CA VAL A 103 17.44 0.79 -0.19
C VAL A 103 17.61 0.93 1.32
N ARG A 104 18.42 1.90 1.76
CA ARG A 104 18.72 2.16 3.20
C ARG A 104 18.33 3.56 3.67
N GLY A 105 17.63 4.33 2.84
CA GLY A 105 17.12 5.65 3.19
C GLY A 105 16.15 6.18 2.14
N ASN A 106 15.77 7.45 2.26
CA ASN A 106 14.74 8.08 1.43
C ASN A 106 15.30 8.78 0.18
N THR A 107 16.56 8.53 -0.17
CA THR A 107 17.20 9.11 -1.36
C THR A 107 16.99 8.23 -2.59
N SER A 108 16.78 8.85 -3.75
CA SER A 108 16.69 8.15 -5.03
C SER A 108 18.08 7.89 -5.64
N SER A 109 18.92 7.11 -4.95
CA SER A 109 20.25 6.73 -5.45
C SER A 109 20.14 5.92 -6.75
N PRO A 110 21.08 6.00 -7.70
CA PRO A 110 20.98 5.24 -8.95
C PRO A 110 20.75 3.74 -8.72
N TYR A 111 19.89 3.12 -9.53
CA TYR A 111 19.58 1.68 -9.38
C TYR A 111 20.84 0.83 -9.51
N GLY A 112 20.92 -0.26 -8.74
CA GLY A 112 22.05 -1.18 -8.75
C GLY A 112 23.33 -0.66 -8.07
N THR A 113 23.42 0.61 -7.68
CA THR A 113 24.58 1.12 -6.91
C THR A 113 24.41 0.89 -5.41
N PRO A 114 25.48 0.92 -4.60
CA PRO A 114 25.35 0.93 -3.14
C PRO A 114 24.38 2.04 -2.67
N GLY A 115 23.41 1.67 -1.82
CA GLY A 115 22.34 2.57 -1.36
C GLY A 115 21.18 2.77 -2.35
N GLY A 116 21.32 2.33 -3.60
CA GLY A 116 20.25 2.31 -4.59
C GLY A 116 19.48 0.99 -4.61
N TYR A 117 18.27 1.04 -5.15
CA TYR A 117 17.41 -0.14 -5.26
C TYR A 117 18.03 -1.21 -6.18
N GLN A 118 18.17 -2.42 -5.63
CA GLN A 118 18.74 -3.60 -6.29
C GLN A 118 17.66 -4.39 -7.03
N VAL A 119 17.11 -3.78 -8.09
CA VAL A 119 15.92 -4.26 -8.82
C VAL A 119 16.01 -5.72 -9.24
N GLU A 120 17.16 -6.17 -9.77
CA GLU A 120 17.32 -7.56 -10.23
C GLU A 120 17.43 -8.56 -9.07
N ARG A 121 17.97 -8.14 -7.92
CA ARG A 121 18.09 -8.99 -6.72
C ARG A 121 16.78 -9.09 -5.95
N ALA A 122 16.06 -7.97 -5.85
CA ALA A 122 14.79 -7.88 -5.14
C ALA A 122 13.70 -7.26 -6.02
N PRO A 123 13.21 -7.97 -7.06
CA PRO A 123 12.12 -7.46 -7.88
C PRO A 123 10.87 -7.10 -7.08
N HIS A 124 10.11 -6.14 -7.56
CA HIS A 124 8.83 -5.78 -6.97
C HIS A 124 7.86 -6.97 -7.12
N PHE A 125 7.01 -7.26 -6.14
CA PHE A 125 6.11 -8.42 -6.19
C PHE A 125 5.18 -8.37 -7.41
N ALA A 126 4.82 -7.17 -7.88
CA ALA A 126 4.07 -6.96 -9.11
C ALA A 126 4.77 -7.54 -10.36
N LYS A 127 6.11 -7.41 -10.46
CA LYS A 127 6.88 -8.05 -11.55
C LYS A 127 6.76 -9.57 -11.45
N ARG A 128 6.90 -10.13 -10.25
CA ARG A 128 6.71 -11.58 -10.00
C ARG A 128 5.30 -12.05 -10.34
N LEU A 129 4.28 -11.25 -10.03
CA LEU A 129 2.89 -11.56 -10.33
C LEU A 129 2.68 -11.60 -11.86
N LYS A 130 3.18 -10.60 -12.60
CA LYS A 130 3.07 -10.56 -14.07
C LYS A 130 3.93 -11.61 -14.78
N GLU A 131 5.04 -12.07 -14.17
CA GLU A 131 5.80 -13.22 -14.67
C GLU A 131 4.96 -14.51 -14.68
N ILE A 132 4.07 -14.70 -13.69
CA ILE A 132 3.18 -15.87 -13.60
C ILE A 132 1.86 -15.65 -14.35
N LYS A 133 1.32 -14.42 -14.27
CA LYS A 133 0.05 -14.00 -14.86
C LYS A 133 0.23 -12.68 -15.62
N PRO A 134 0.68 -12.72 -16.89
CA PRO A 134 0.95 -11.51 -17.67
C PRO A 134 -0.25 -10.57 -17.84
N THR A 135 -1.47 -11.11 -17.73
CA THR A 135 -2.74 -10.40 -17.85
C THR A 135 -3.26 -9.81 -16.54
N ALA A 136 -2.56 -10.01 -15.41
CA ALA A 136 -2.94 -9.42 -14.12
C ALA A 136 -2.93 -7.88 -14.20
N SER A 137 -3.99 -7.22 -13.73
CA SER A 137 -4.02 -5.76 -13.60
C SER A 137 -3.48 -5.33 -12.24
N VAL A 138 -2.40 -4.56 -12.24
CA VAL A 138 -1.75 -4.04 -11.04
C VAL A 138 -1.71 -2.52 -11.07
N GLY A 139 -2.23 -1.90 -10.02
CA GLY A 139 -2.24 -0.45 -9.82
C GLY A 139 -1.42 0.00 -8.61
N SER A 140 -0.77 1.15 -8.70
CA SER A 140 -0.15 1.87 -7.58
C SER A 140 -0.60 3.32 -7.59
N ILE A 141 -1.06 3.85 -6.45
CA ILE A 141 -1.40 5.26 -6.32
C ILE A 141 -0.91 5.77 -4.97
N ALA A 142 0.14 6.58 -4.97
CA ALA A 142 0.80 7.01 -3.74
C ALA A 142 0.93 8.52 -3.56
N SER A 143 0.70 8.99 -2.34
CA SER A 143 0.85 10.40 -1.99
C SER A 143 2.31 10.83 -1.92
N TRP A 144 3.16 9.98 -1.33
CA TRP A 144 4.60 10.21 -1.35
C TRP A 144 5.17 9.85 -2.73
N GLY A 145 5.48 10.88 -3.52
CA GLY A 145 5.91 10.73 -4.91
C GLY A 145 7.15 9.84 -5.11
N TRP A 146 7.98 9.65 -4.09
CA TRP A 146 9.13 8.75 -4.16
C TRP A 146 8.74 7.31 -4.49
N ILE A 147 7.60 6.82 -3.98
CA ILE A 147 7.10 5.47 -4.30
C ILE A 147 6.88 5.34 -5.81
N GLU A 148 6.23 6.33 -6.42
CA GLU A 148 5.89 6.29 -7.85
C GLU A 148 7.10 6.60 -8.75
N ASP A 149 7.85 7.65 -8.40
CA ASP A 149 8.93 8.20 -9.22
C ASP A 149 10.24 7.38 -9.12
N TYR A 150 10.38 6.52 -8.11
CA TYR A 150 11.57 5.70 -7.89
C TYR A 150 11.27 4.21 -7.75
N LEU A 151 10.42 3.80 -6.80
CA LEU A 151 10.20 2.38 -6.55
C LEU A 151 9.40 1.68 -7.67
N VAL A 152 8.28 2.28 -8.08
CA VAL A 152 7.43 1.81 -9.19
C VAL A 152 8.11 2.04 -10.54
N ALA A 153 8.70 3.22 -10.73
CA ALA A 153 9.42 3.59 -11.96
C ALA A 153 10.64 2.68 -12.27
N ALA A 154 11.13 1.91 -11.30
CA ALA A 154 12.17 0.91 -11.54
C ALA A 154 11.69 -0.25 -12.43
N GLN A 155 10.38 -0.56 -12.41
CA GLN A 155 9.76 -1.69 -13.13
C GLN A 155 8.39 -1.29 -13.71
N PRO A 156 8.31 -0.26 -14.57
CA PRO A 156 7.03 0.35 -14.97
C PRO A 156 6.12 -0.62 -15.74
N SER A 157 6.68 -1.59 -16.46
CA SER A 157 5.90 -2.63 -17.15
C SER A 157 5.17 -3.58 -16.19
N ALA A 158 5.50 -3.56 -14.90
CA ALA A 158 4.80 -4.34 -13.88
C ALA A 158 3.46 -3.71 -13.46
N PHE A 159 3.16 -2.48 -13.88
CA PHE A 159 2.01 -1.70 -13.44
C PHE A 159 1.21 -1.20 -14.65
N ASP A 160 -0.10 -1.44 -14.63
CA ASP A 160 -1.02 -0.95 -15.67
C ASP A 160 -1.55 0.46 -15.33
N LEU A 161 -1.48 0.81 -14.05
CA LEU A 161 -1.76 2.14 -13.54
C LEU A 161 -0.72 2.48 -12.48
N HIS A 162 -0.08 3.63 -12.62
CA HIS A 162 0.74 4.19 -11.55
C HIS A 162 0.58 5.70 -11.54
N SER A 163 0.34 6.30 -10.37
CA SER A 163 0.07 7.74 -10.26
C SER A 163 0.41 8.28 -8.88
N LYS A 164 1.05 9.45 -8.85
CA LYS A 164 1.29 10.17 -7.59
C LYS A 164 0.15 11.13 -7.23
N GLY A 165 0.06 11.45 -5.94
CA GLY A 165 -0.81 12.51 -5.42
C GLY A 165 -0.30 13.90 -5.81
N GLU A 166 -1.22 14.76 -6.25
CA GLU A 166 -0.94 16.15 -6.59
C GLU A 166 -1.57 17.08 -5.57
N GLY A 167 -0.81 18.08 -5.11
CA GLY A 167 -1.25 19.01 -4.08
C GLY A 167 -0.10 19.82 -3.51
N LYS A 168 -0.43 20.94 -2.87
CA LYS A 168 0.56 21.84 -2.26
C LYS A 168 1.05 21.35 -0.89
N ASN A 169 0.29 20.47 -0.24
CA ASN A 169 0.57 19.93 1.08
C ASN A 169 0.10 18.46 1.15
N TYR A 170 0.41 17.77 2.25
CA TYR A 170 0.08 16.36 2.42
C TYR A 170 -1.43 16.07 2.32
N ALA A 171 -2.28 16.89 2.93
CA ALA A 171 -3.73 16.67 2.91
C ALA A 171 -4.33 16.79 1.49
N GLU A 172 -3.85 17.76 0.70
CA GLU A 172 -4.27 17.90 -0.71
C GLU A 172 -3.82 16.70 -1.56
N LYS A 173 -2.60 16.20 -1.35
CA LYS A 173 -2.09 15.02 -2.06
C LYS A 173 -2.85 13.75 -1.69
N ASP A 174 -3.11 13.53 -0.39
CA ASP A 174 -3.89 12.38 0.10
C ASP A 174 -5.33 12.41 -0.44
N LEU A 175 -5.95 13.60 -0.50
CA LEU A 175 -7.27 13.78 -1.11
C LEU A 175 -7.27 13.42 -2.61
N ASP A 176 -6.25 13.86 -3.35
CA ASP A 176 -6.09 13.52 -4.76
C ASP A 176 -5.86 12.02 -4.97
N VAL A 177 -5.01 11.38 -4.17
CA VAL A 177 -4.81 9.92 -4.14
C VAL A 177 -6.13 9.19 -3.87
N SER A 178 -6.91 9.66 -2.89
CA SER A 178 -8.21 9.08 -2.56
C SER A 178 -9.16 9.14 -3.76
N ARG A 179 -9.24 10.29 -4.46
CA ARG A 179 -10.07 10.46 -5.66
C ARG A 179 -9.62 9.55 -6.80
N LYS A 180 -8.33 9.57 -7.15
CA LYS A 180 -7.75 8.71 -8.19
C LYS A 180 -7.97 7.22 -7.90
N SER A 181 -7.88 6.83 -6.63
CA SER A 181 -8.16 5.45 -6.18
C SER A 181 -9.63 5.09 -6.31
N VAL A 182 -10.55 5.98 -5.93
CA VAL A 182 -12.00 5.79 -6.13
C VAL A 182 -12.33 5.65 -7.62
N ASP A 183 -11.76 6.50 -8.47
CA ASP A 183 -11.95 6.43 -9.92
C ASP A 183 -11.39 5.12 -10.51
N CYS A 184 -10.22 4.69 -10.07
CA CYS A 184 -9.65 3.38 -10.43
C CYS A 184 -10.57 2.23 -10.02
N LEU A 185 -11.11 2.26 -8.79
CA LEU A 185 -11.99 1.22 -8.28
C LEU A 185 -13.36 1.19 -8.98
N LEU A 186 -13.88 2.33 -9.45
CA LEU A 186 -15.19 2.40 -10.11
C LEU A 186 -15.12 2.20 -11.63
N GLY A 187 -14.12 2.79 -12.28
CA GLY A 187 -13.96 2.77 -13.73
C GLY A 187 -12.96 1.73 -14.24
N GLY A 188 -12.05 1.27 -13.38
CA GLY A 188 -11.05 0.27 -13.69
C GLY A 188 -11.41 -1.14 -13.20
N ASN A 189 -10.45 -2.05 -13.31
CA ASN A 189 -10.60 -3.45 -12.88
C ASN A 189 -9.30 -4.04 -12.30
N PRO A 190 -8.67 -3.38 -11.31
CA PRO A 190 -7.42 -3.88 -10.73
C PRO A 190 -7.63 -5.23 -10.05
N ASP A 191 -6.69 -6.15 -10.25
CA ASP A 191 -6.57 -7.37 -9.47
C ASP A 191 -5.79 -7.10 -8.17
N VAL A 192 -4.80 -6.20 -8.24
CA VAL A 192 -4.11 -5.64 -7.08
C VAL A 192 -4.05 -4.13 -7.20
N LEU A 193 -4.45 -3.41 -6.16
CA LEU A 193 -4.30 -1.97 -6.05
C LEU A 193 -3.57 -1.63 -4.76
N PHE A 194 -2.43 -0.95 -4.86
CA PHE A 194 -1.76 -0.30 -3.73
C PHE A 194 -2.15 1.17 -3.66
N VAL A 195 -2.55 1.63 -2.47
CA VAL A 195 -2.90 3.03 -2.18
C VAL A 195 -2.11 3.49 -0.96
N HIS A 196 -1.47 4.66 -1.05
CA HIS A 196 -0.65 5.20 0.03
C HIS A 196 -1.03 6.62 0.42
N PHE A 197 -1.19 6.84 1.72
CA PHE A 197 -1.47 8.14 2.36
C PHE A 197 -0.30 8.57 3.24
N ASP A 198 0.10 9.84 3.13
CA ASP A 198 1.36 10.40 3.67
C ASP A 198 1.10 11.44 4.79
N GLN A 199 -0.15 11.91 4.93
CA GLN A 199 -0.48 13.02 5.84
C GLN A 199 -0.23 12.72 7.32
N VAL A 200 -0.35 11.46 7.74
CA VAL A 200 -0.16 11.07 9.14
C VAL A 200 1.31 11.21 9.54
N ASP A 201 2.24 10.72 8.71
CA ASP A 201 3.67 10.93 8.89
C ASP A 201 4.03 12.42 8.91
N GLY A 202 3.55 13.19 7.92
CA GLY A 202 3.77 14.63 7.87
C GLY A 202 3.31 15.36 9.14
N ALA A 203 2.19 14.95 9.74
CA ALA A 203 1.71 15.49 11.01
C ALA A 203 2.57 15.03 12.20
N GLY A 204 3.04 13.78 12.17
CA GLY A 204 3.95 13.20 13.15
C GLY A 204 5.28 13.94 13.18
N HIS A 205 5.88 14.22 12.02
CA HIS A 205 7.07 15.07 11.91
C HIS A 205 6.84 16.49 12.42
N ALA A 206 5.70 17.10 12.10
CA ALA A 206 5.42 18.49 12.48
C ALA A 206 5.20 18.67 13.99
N SER A 207 4.70 17.65 14.70
CA SER A 207 4.16 17.83 16.06
C SER A 207 4.34 16.65 17.04
N GLY A 208 4.95 15.56 16.58
CA GLY A 208 5.24 14.36 17.36
C GLY A 208 4.25 13.22 17.10
N PHE A 209 4.78 12.00 16.99
CA PHE A 209 4.00 10.77 16.87
C PHE A 209 3.51 10.33 18.25
N LYS A 210 2.31 10.75 18.65
CA LYS A 210 1.75 10.46 19.97
C LYS A 210 0.25 10.67 20.04
N VAL A 211 -0.42 9.94 20.93
CA VAL A 211 -1.88 9.89 21.02
C VAL A 211 -2.52 11.08 21.75
N ASP A 212 -1.72 11.92 22.42
CA ASP A 212 -2.17 13.17 23.04
C ASP A 212 -1.95 14.40 22.14
N ASN A 213 -1.47 14.19 20.90
CA ASN A 213 -1.27 15.25 19.92
C ASN A 213 -2.52 15.42 19.04
N PRO A 214 -3.26 16.54 19.16
CA PRO A 214 -4.49 16.76 18.39
C PRO A 214 -4.24 16.91 16.88
N THR A 215 -3.12 17.50 16.47
CA THR A 215 -2.77 17.66 15.04
C THR A 215 -2.53 16.30 14.40
N TYR A 216 -1.79 15.44 15.08
CA TYR A 216 -1.53 14.07 14.62
C TYR A 216 -2.82 13.24 14.58
N LEU A 217 -3.63 13.24 15.64
CA LEU A 217 -4.90 12.52 15.64
C LEU A 217 -5.88 13.04 14.57
N GLU A 218 -5.86 14.32 14.25
CA GLU A 218 -6.71 14.86 13.18
C GLU A 218 -6.27 14.38 11.80
N ALA A 219 -4.97 14.31 11.52
CA ALA A 219 -4.47 13.69 10.30
C ALA A 219 -4.93 12.22 10.18
N VAL A 220 -4.91 11.46 11.30
CA VAL A 220 -5.45 10.09 11.32
C VAL A 220 -6.93 10.04 10.97
N ARG A 221 -7.75 10.96 11.51
CA ARG A 221 -9.19 11.04 11.17
C ARG A 221 -9.42 11.36 9.70
N VAL A 222 -8.67 12.32 9.15
CA VAL A 222 -8.75 12.68 7.72
C VAL A 222 -8.43 11.48 6.85
N VAL A 223 -7.32 10.78 7.10
CA VAL A 223 -6.97 9.58 6.33
C VAL A 223 -8.01 8.46 6.51
N ASP A 224 -8.58 8.27 7.70
CA ASP A 224 -9.69 7.32 7.89
C ASP A 224 -10.90 7.65 6.99
N THR A 225 -11.19 8.93 6.74
CA THR A 225 -12.26 9.30 5.76
C THR A 225 -11.91 8.89 4.33
N HIS A 226 -10.64 8.95 3.94
CA HIS A 226 -10.18 8.47 2.64
C HIS A 226 -10.33 6.95 2.54
N VAL A 227 -9.95 6.21 3.59
CA VAL A 227 -10.22 4.76 3.68
C VAL A 227 -11.71 4.48 3.49
N GLY A 228 -12.58 5.22 4.18
CA GLY A 228 -14.03 5.11 4.00
C GLY A 228 -14.51 5.31 2.57
N ALA A 229 -13.94 6.27 1.84
CA ALA A 229 -14.25 6.51 0.44
C ALA A 229 -13.87 5.32 -0.46
N LEU A 230 -12.70 4.72 -0.24
CA LEU A 230 -12.26 3.51 -0.95
C LEU A 230 -13.19 2.32 -0.67
N LEU A 231 -13.55 2.09 0.59
CA LEU A 231 -14.47 1.00 0.97
C LEU A 231 -15.86 1.20 0.36
N ALA A 232 -16.35 2.43 0.32
CA ALA A 232 -17.61 2.76 -0.33
C ALA A 232 -17.55 2.54 -1.85
N ALA A 233 -16.42 2.86 -2.50
CA ALA A 233 -16.22 2.62 -3.92
C ALA A 233 -16.21 1.13 -4.25
N LEU A 234 -15.54 0.30 -3.44
CA LEU A 234 -15.58 -1.17 -3.57
C LEU A 234 -17.02 -1.69 -3.59
N LYS A 235 -17.81 -1.34 -2.57
CA LYS A 235 -19.21 -1.79 -2.44
C LYS A 235 -20.12 -1.31 -3.58
N LYS A 236 -19.75 -0.25 -4.29
CA LYS A 236 -20.48 0.29 -5.45
C LYS A 236 -20.11 -0.36 -6.79
N ARG A 237 -19.08 -1.22 -6.83
CA ARG A 237 -18.69 -1.91 -8.06
C ARG A 237 -19.84 -2.80 -8.55
N PRO A 238 -20.21 -2.77 -9.85
CA PRO A 238 -21.38 -3.51 -10.36
C PRO A 238 -21.36 -5.02 -10.09
N ARG A 239 -20.16 -5.62 -9.97
CA ARG A 239 -19.96 -7.04 -9.72
C ARG A 239 -19.33 -7.34 -8.35
N TYR A 240 -19.39 -6.40 -7.40
CA TYR A 240 -18.79 -6.55 -6.06
C TYR A 240 -19.17 -7.88 -5.37
N ALA A 241 -20.42 -8.32 -5.48
CA ALA A 241 -20.89 -9.57 -4.88
C ALA A 241 -20.25 -10.84 -5.47
N LEU A 242 -19.60 -10.74 -6.63
CA LEU A 242 -18.84 -11.82 -7.28
C LEU A 242 -17.32 -11.66 -7.11
N GLU A 243 -16.89 -10.64 -6.37
CA GLU A 243 -15.48 -10.34 -6.11
C GLU A 243 -15.13 -10.73 -4.69
N ASP A 244 -13.97 -11.34 -4.53
CA ASP A 244 -13.41 -11.78 -3.26
C ASP A 244 -12.21 -10.88 -2.92
N TRP A 245 -12.52 -9.72 -2.33
CA TRP A 245 -11.52 -8.74 -1.94
C TRP A 245 -10.86 -9.14 -0.62
N LEU A 246 -9.52 -9.12 -0.62
CA LEU A 246 -8.71 -8.99 0.58
C LEU A 246 -8.24 -7.54 0.68
N ILE A 247 -8.59 -6.88 1.78
CA ILE A 247 -8.12 -5.54 2.10
C ILE A 247 -7.04 -5.67 3.17
N ILE A 248 -5.85 -5.16 2.86
CA ILE A 248 -4.70 -5.12 3.76
C ILE A 248 -4.48 -3.67 4.14
N ALA A 249 -4.53 -3.33 5.43
CA ALA A 249 -4.17 -2.00 5.92
C ALA A 249 -3.00 -2.08 6.90
N THR A 250 -1.99 -1.23 6.71
CA THR A 250 -0.77 -1.22 7.55
C THR A 250 -0.08 0.15 7.53
N THR A 251 0.95 0.29 8.34
CA THR A 251 1.90 1.40 8.36
C THR A 251 3.30 0.84 8.13
N ASP A 252 4.19 1.62 7.57
CA ASP A 252 5.57 1.27 7.31
C ASP A 252 6.49 1.49 8.52
N HIS A 253 6.18 2.45 9.38
CA HIS A 253 6.83 2.67 10.67
C HIS A 253 5.90 3.34 11.68
N GLY A 254 6.41 3.47 12.91
CA GLY A 254 5.89 4.41 13.91
C GLY A 254 6.82 5.61 14.05
N GLY A 255 6.89 6.21 15.23
CA GLY A 255 7.77 7.35 15.45
C GLY A 255 7.82 7.80 16.89
N THR A 256 8.78 8.66 17.19
CA THR A 256 8.99 9.20 18.54
C THR A 256 8.06 10.38 18.82
N SER A 257 7.79 10.63 20.10
CA SER A 257 7.03 11.81 20.53
C SER A 257 7.68 13.16 20.16
N GLY A 258 8.97 13.14 19.79
CA GLY A 258 9.74 14.28 19.31
C GLY A 258 9.64 14.53 17.80
N GLY A 259 8.89 13.71 17.05
CA GLY A 259 8.68 13.90 15.61
C GLY A 259 9.77 13.30 14.73
N ALA A 260 10.57 12.37 15.26
CA ALA A 260 11.60 11.66 14.53
C ALA A 260 11.29 10.16 14.42
N HIS A 261 11.76 9.54 13.35
CA HIS A 261 11.82 8.09 13.14
C HIS A 261 13.12 7.73 12.38
N GLY A 262 13.38 6.43 12.17
CA GLY A 262 14.59 5.93 11.51
C GLY A 262 15.51 5.10 12.42
N GLY A 263 15.29 5.16 13.75
CA GLY A 263 15.94 4.34 14.74
C GLY A 263 15.33 2.94 14.89
N GLN A 264 15.61 2.30 16.01
CA GLN A 264 15.17 0.94 16.35
C GLN A 264 14.38 0.89 17.67
N SER A 265 13.84 2.03 18.14
CA SER A 265 13.02 2.03 19.34
C SER A 265 11.71 1.25 19.11
N PRO A 266 11.09 0.70 20.17
CA PRO A 266 9.78 0.06 20.05
C PRO A 266 8.72 0.97 19.41
N GLU A 267 8.73 2.26 19.71
CA GLU A 267 7.78 3.25 19.17
C GLU A 267 7.94 3.45 17.67
N GLU A 268 9.17 3.40 17.15
CA GLU A 268 9.46 3.53 15.72
C GLU A 268 9.19 2.22 14.95
N ARG A 269 9.37 1.06 15.60
CA ARG A 269 9.27 -0.25 14.96
C ARG A 269 7.87 -0.85 14.95
N THR A 270 7.04 -0.53 15.94
CA THR A 270 5.76 -1.25 16.14
C THR A 270 4.72 -0.78 15.14
N ILE A 271 4.23 -1.72 14.33
CA ILE A 271 3.24 -1.47 13.28
C ILE A 271 2.00 -2.36 13.48
N PHE A 272 0.89 -1.98 12.84
CA PHE A 272 -0.30 -2.81 12.77
C PHE A 272 -0.41 -3.44 11.38
N ILE A 273 -1.02 -4.62 11.30
CA ILE A 273 -1.47 -5.22 10.03
C ILE A 273 -2.91 -5.67 10.24
N ILE A 274 -3.82 -5.15 9.41
CA ILE A 274 -5.23 -5.54 9.35
C ILE A 274 -5.46 -6.30 8.04
N LEU A 275 -6.05 -7.49 8.12
CA LEU A 275 -6.43 -8.35 7.00
C LEU A 275 -7.95 -8.54 7.03
N SER A 276 -8.68 -7.85 6.15
CA SER A 276 -10.14 -7.87 6.10
C SER A 276 -10.65 -8.48 4.80
N GLY A 277 -11.59 -9.42 4.89
CA GLY A 277 -12.03 -10.23 3.75
C GLY A 277 -11.12 -11.42 3.47
N GLY A 278 -11.18 -12.00 2.26
CA GLY A 278 -10.33 -13.13 1.82
C GLY A 278 -10.36 -14.38 2.70
N GLY A 279 -11.44 -14.58 3.47
CA GLY A 279 -11.59 -15.71 4.39
C GLY A 279 -10.92 -15.55 5.76
N TYR A 280 -10.33 -14.37 6.07
CA TYR A 280 -9.80 -14.10 7.41
C TYR A 280 -10.92 -14.04 8.47
N PRO A 281 -10.72 -14.62 9.67
CA PRO A 281 -11.69 -14.54 10.75
C PRO A 281 -12.00 -13.10 11.16
N LYS A 282 -13.28 -12.81 11.36
CA LYS A 282 -13.79 -11.48 11.73
C LYS A 282 -13.55 -11.16 13.20
N GLY A 283 -13.10 -9.94 13.49
CA GLY A 283 -12.89 -9.44 14.85
C GLY A 283 -11.76 -10.14 15.61
N GLN A 284 -10.90 -10.88 14.91
CA GLN A 284 -9.82 -11.62 15.56
C GLN A 284 -8.62 -10.70 15.75
N VAL A 285 -8.07 -10.67 16.97
CA VAL A 285 -6.77 -10.08 17.25
C VAL A 285 -5.78 -11.21 17.50
N VAL A 286 -4.60 -11.14 16.86
CA VAL A 286 -3.53 -12.13 17.00
C VAL A 286 -2.26 -11.48 17.52
N GLU A 287 -1.48 -12.23 18.29
CA GLU A 287 -0.25 -11.77 18.94
C GLU A 287 1.02 -11.98 18.09
N SER A 288 0.85 -12.52 16.88
CA SER A 288 1.95 -12.68 15.92
C SER A 288 2.60 -11.33 15.63
N LYS A 289 3.92 -11.33 15.47
CA LYS A 289 4.73 -10.12 15.23
C LYS A 289 5.35 -10.06 13.84
N PRO A 290 4.56 -10.23 12.76
CA PRO A 290 5.12 -10.28 11.42
C PRO A 290 5.77 -8.95 11.01
N GLY A 291 6.78 -9.04 10.16
CA GLY A 291 7.38 -7.91 9.47
C GLY A 291 6.61 -7.53 8.20
N LEU A 292 6.88 -6.33 7.67
CA LEU A 292 6.27 -5.87 6.41
C LEU A 292 6.51 -6.80 5.22
N HIS A 293 7.62 -7.54 5.23
CA HIS A 293 8.02 -8.43 4.15
C HIS A 293 7.02 -9.56 3.88
N VAL A 294 6.09 -9.85 4.81
CA VAL A 294 5.09 -10.93 4.62
C VAL A 294 3.94 -10.53 3.70
N ILE A 295 3.72 -9.22 3.46
CA ILE A 295 2.55 -8.72 2.71
C ILE A 295 2.46 -9.32 1.30
N PRO A 296 3.54 -9.39 0.48
CA PRO A 296 3.48 -10.04 -0.82
C PRO A 296 3.10 -11.53 -0.75
N GLY A 297 3.58 -12.25 0.26
CA GLY A 297 3.21 -13.65 0.49
C GLY A 297 1.71 -13.80 0.80
N ILE A 298 1.14 -12.89 1.59
CA ILE A 298 -0.30 -12.84 1.87
C ILE A 298 -1.09 -12.54 0.59
N THR A 299 -0.67 -11.55 -0.20
CA THR A 299 -1.26 -11.19 -1.49
C THR A 299 -1.28 -12.39 -2.44
N PHE A 300 -0.14 -13.08 -2.61
CA PHE A 300 -0.02 -14.23 -3.50
C PHE A 300 -0.88 -15.40 -3.04
N ARG A 301 -0.89 -15.70 -1.74
CA ARG A 301 -1.75 -16.74 -1.17
C ARG A 301 -3.22 -16.47 -1.43
N HIS A 302 -3.68 -15.24 -1.23
CA HIS A 302 -5.06 -14.86 -1.53
C HIS A 302 -5.36 -15.09 -3.01
N LEU A 303 -4.55 -14.55 -3.92
CA LEU A 303 -4.74 -14.71 -5.36
C LEU A 303 -4.59 -16.16 -5.87
N GLY A 304 -4.18 -17.10 -5.01
CA GLY A 304 -3.93 -18.49 -5.39
C GLY A 304 -2.68 -18.66 -6.25
N MET A 305 -1.74 -17.73 -6.14
CA MET A 305 -0.45 -17.74 -6.85
C MET A 305 0.62 -18.45 -6.02
N PRO A 306 1.53 -19.22 -6.64
CA PRO A 306 2.64 -19.82 -5.94
C PRO A 306 3.68 -18.76 -5.54
N VAL A 307 4.32 -18.96 -4.39
CA VAL A 307 5.57 -18.26 -4.06
C VAL A 307 6.71 -19.20 -4.40
N GLU A 308 7.54 -18.83 -5.37
CA GLU A 308 8.63 -19.70 -5.82
C GLU A 308 9.82 -19.62 -4.86
N PRO A 309 10.36 -20.74 -4.37
CA PRO A 309 11.49 -20.74 -3.43
C PRO A 309 12.72 -19.97 -3.92
N ARG A 310 12.96 -19.96 -5.24
CA ARG A 310 14.08 -19.22 -5.87
C ARG A 310 14.00 -17.70 -5.74
N TRP A 311 12.88 -17.15 -5.29
CA TRP A 311 12.77 -15.71 -5.07
C TRP A 311 13.41 -15.27 -3.76
N GLU A 312 13.73 -16.22 -2.88
CA GLU A 312 14.40 -15.95 -1.59
C GLU A 312 13.71 -14.83 -0.79
N TRP A 313 12.37 -14.76 -0.89
CA TRP A 313 11.58 -13.91 -0.02
C TRP A 313 11.87 -14.29 1.42
N HIS A 314 12.09 -13.28 2.25
CA HIS A 314 12.29 -13.52 3.66
C HIS A 314 11.07 -14.25 4.22
N SER A 315 11.32 -15.28 5.02
CA SER A 315 10.30 -15.94 5.81
C SER A 315 10.41 -15.44 7.24
N GLU A 316 9.28 -15.34 7.93
CA GLU A 316 9.31 -15.26 9.38
C GLU A 316 10.10 -16.44 9.95
N PRO A 317 10.94 -16.23 10.98
CA PRO A 317 11.48 -17.33 11.75
C PRO A 317 10.31 -18.19 12.20
N SER A 318 10.34 -19.50 11.90
CA SER A 318 9.27 -20.40 12.35
C SER A 318 9.21 -20.33 13.88
N ASP A 319 8.10 -19.83 14.42
CA ASP A 319 7.84 -19.77 15.86
C ASP A 319 7.54 -21.15 16.48
N GLY A 320 7.67 -22.23 15.69
CA GLY A 320 7.52 -23.60 16.16
C GLY A 320 6.07 -24.02 16.39
N THR A 321 5.09 -23.16 16.12
CA THR A 321 3.67 -23.45 16.32
C THR A 321 2.92 -23.39 14.98
N ARG A 322 2.72 -24.57 14.39
CA ARG A 322 1.79 -24.79 13.27
C ARG A 322 0.39 -25.10 13.77
#